data_AF-A0A645H7N1-F1
#
_entry.id   AF-A0A645H7N1-F1
#
_cell.length_a   1.000
_cell.length_b   1.000
_cell.length_c   1.000
_cell.angle_alpha   90.00
_cell.angle_beta   90.00
_cell.angle_gamma   90.00
#
_symmetry.space_group_name_H-M   'P 1'
#
loop_
_entity.id
_entity.type
_entity.pdbx_description
1 polymer ?
#
loop_
_entity_poly.entity_id
_entity_poly.type
_entity_poly.pdbx_seq_one_letter_code
_entity_poly.pdbx_strand_id
1 'polypeptide(L)'
;MLRFAVLTDHGLGAPHRIEPLVVRARMGQWFLMGYDRDLRRIVTWPVERIIDSEVTTIAFDAERHRRPRRARDVVPDDLPAPVVAVVEVQAPPTRVRAGLPDGVGFIEPLDSGWSRVMISGTSTTRIARQLLLLPEVFTVIEPEELRVELRAIAEVLAGV
;
A
#
# COMPACT_ATOMS: atom_id res chain seq x y z
N MET A 1 -9.57 -7.13 -14.84
CA MET A 1 -9.54 -8.11 -13.72
C MET A 1 -8.08 -8.32 -13.32
N LEU A 2 -7.79 -8.65 -12.06
CA LEU A 2 -6.42 -8.95 -11.60
C LEU A 2 -6.19 -10.45 -11.53
N ARG A 3 -4.97 -10.88 -11.85
CA ARG A 3 -4.47 -12.22 -11.54
C ARG A 3 -3.22 -12.07 -10.69
N PHE A 4 -3.09 -12.80 -9.59
CA PHE A 4 -1.88 -12.77 -8.76
C PHE A 4 -1.74 -14.04 -7.93
N ALA A 5 -0.54 -14.32 -7.43
CA ALA A 5 -0.31 -15.32 -6.39
C ALA A 5 -0.15 -14.66 -5.01
N VAL A 6 -0.31 -15.44 -3.95
CA VAL A 6 -0.15 -14.96 -2.57
C VAL A 6 0.98 -15.72 -1.89
N LEU A 7 1.94 -15.00 -1.32
CA LEU A 7 3.00 -15.60 -0.52
C LEU A 7 2.41 -16.10 0.80
N THR A 8 2.45 -17.41 1.02
CA THR A 8 2.03 -18.06 2.27
C THR A 8 3.24 -18.40 3.13
N ASP A 9 3.01 -18.77 4.39
CA ASP A 9 4.11 -19.21 5.29
C ASP A 9 4.75 -20.52 4.79
N HIS A 10 4.07 -21.24 3.88
CA HIS A 10 4.54 -22.45 3.22
C HIS A 10 5.07 -22.21 1.80
N GLY A 11 5.29 -20.95 1.40
CA GLY A 11 5.76 -20.57 0.08
C GLY A 11 4.66 -20.03 -0.84
N LEU A 12 4.88 -20.11 -2.15
CA LEU A 12 4.00 -19.53 -3.16
C LEU A 12 2.64 -20.24 -3.19
N GLY A 13 1.57 -19.51 -2.87
CA GLY A 13 0.19 -19.97 -3.02
C GLY A 13 -0.23 -20.06 -4.49
N ALA A 14 -1.34 -20.76 -4.74
CA ALA A 14 -1.93 -20.83 -6.07
C ALA A 14 -2.29 -19.42 -6.60
N PRO A 15 -2.27 -19.20 -7.92
CA PRO A 15 -2.73 -17.95 -8.49
C PRO A 15 -4.25 -17.80 -8.36
N HIS A 16 -4.68 -16.58 -8.04
CA HIS A 16 -6.05 -16.16 -7.85
C HIS A 16 -6.47 -15.18 -8.95
N ARG A 17 -7.72 -15.28 -9.42
CA ARG A 17 -8.34 -14.29 -10.31
C ARG A 17 -9.35 -13.44 -9.55
N ILE A 18 -9.00 -12.17 -9.37
CA ILE A 18 -9.74 -11.23 -8.55
C ILE A 18 -10.39 -10.15 -9.40
N GLU A 19 -11.66 -9.90 -9.15
CA GLU A 19 -12.38 -8.70 -9.54
C GLU A 19 -12.19 -7.66 -8.43
N PRO A 20 -11.24 -6.71 -8.56
CA PRO A 20 -10.91 -5.77 -7.48
C PRO A 20 -12.10 -4.84 -7.22
N LEU A 21 -12.49 -4.73 -5.95
CA LEU A 21 -13.61 -3.87 -5.53
C LEU A 21 -13.09 -2.64 -4.79
N VAL A 22 -12.18 -2.84 -3.83
CA VAL A 22 -11.66 -1.74 -3.01
C VAL A 22 -10.28 -2.06 -2.45
N VAL A 23 -9.44 -1.03 -2.37
CA VAL A 23 -8.17 -1.07 -1.62
C VAL A 23 -8.33 -0.20 -0.36
N ARG A 24 -7.92 -0.74 0.79
CA ARG A 24 -8.03 -0.07 2.10
C ARG A 24 -6.79 -0.29 2.94
N ALA A 25 -6.34 0.75 3.65
CA ALA A 25 -5.32 0.60 4.68
C ALA A 25 -5.98 0.32 6.04
N ARG A 26 -5.47 -0.64 6.81
CA ARG A 26 -5.88 -0.90 8.19
C ARG A 26 -4.65 -1.30 9.01
N MET A 27 -4.47 -0.71 10.19
CA MET A 27 -3.34 -0.99 11.09
C MET A 27 -1.95 -0.89 10.41
N GLY A 28 -1.80 0.01 9.43
CA GLY A 28 -0.54 0.20 8.70
C GLY A 28 -0.27 -0.82 7.59
N GLN A 29 -1.24 -1.67 7.25
CA GLN A 29 -1.17 -2.63 6.15
C GLN A 29 -2.23 -2.31 5.10
N TRP A 30 -1.93 -2.60 3.84
CA TRP A 30 -2.85 -2.48 2.73
C TRP A 30 -3.59 -3.79 2.48
N PHE A 31 -4.88 -3.67 2.19
CA PHE A 31 -5.73 -4.81 1.88
C PHE A 31 -6.46 -4.56 0.56
N LEU A 32 -6.37 -5.52 -0.35
CA LEU A 32 -7.20 -5.62 -1.54
C LEU A 32 -8.41 -6.50 -1.21
N MET A 33 -9.59 -5.90 -1.22
CA MET A 33 -10.84 -6.64 -1.17
C MET A 33 -11.39 -6.78 -2.59
N GLY A 34 -11.73 -8.00 -2.96
CA GLY A 34 -12.26 -8.30 -4.29
C GLY A 34 -13.05 -9.59 -4.31
N TYR A 35 -13.80 -9.80 -5.39
CA TYR A 35 -14.45 -11.08 -5.64
C TYR A 35 -13.43 -12.05 -6.25
N ASP A 36 -13.13 -13.12 -5.53
CA ASP A 36 -12.27 -14.20 -6.00
C ASP A 36 -13.10 -15.19 -6.80
N ARG A 37 -12.76 -15.34 -8.09
CA ARG A 37 -13.51 -16.21 -9.02
C ARG A 37 -13.25 -17.69 -8.76
N ASP A 38 -12.08 -18.03 -8.24
CA ASP A 38 -11.67 -19.41 -7.95
C ASP A 38 -12.32 -19.88 -6.65
N LEU A 39 -12.32 -19.02 -5.62
CA LEU A 39 -13.00 -19.28 -4.34
C LEU A 39 -14.50 -18.94 -4.36
N ARG A 40 -14.98 -18.29 -5.42
CA ARG A 40 -16.37 -17.85 -5.65
C ARG A 40 -16.96 -17.01 -4.51
N ARG A 41 -16.14 -16.20 -3.84
CA ARG A 41 -16.56 -15.36 -2.71
C ARG A 41 -15.73 -14.09 -2.65
N ILE A 42 -16.22 -13.11 -1.91
CA ILE A 42 -15.45 -11.90 -1.60
C ILE A 42 -14.38 -12.28 -0.57
N VAL A 43 -13.13 -11.93 -0.86
CA VAL A 43 -11.97 -12.18 -0.01
C VAL A 43 -11.15 -10.91 0.11
N THR A 44 -10.47 -10.77 1.24
CA THR A 44 -9.54 -9.68 1.51
C THR A 44 -8.13 -10.25 1.55
N TRP A 45 -7.25 -9.68 0.76
CA TRP A 45 -5.85 -10.10 0.62
C TRP A 45 -4.92 -8.98 1.11
N PRO A 46 -3.93 -9.26 1.98
CA PRO A 46 -2.88 -8.29 2.28
C PRO A 46 -2.09 -8.01 1.00
N VAL A 47 -2.01 -6.76 0.59
CA VAL A 47 -1.35 -6.36 -0.67
C VAL A 47 0.12 -6.74 -0.65
N GLU A 48 0.74 -6.73 0.52
CA GLU A 48 2.16 -7.04 0.69
C GLU A 48 2.47 -8.52 0.54
N ARG A 49 1.45 -9.38 0.57
CA ARG A 49 1.59 -10.81 0.26
C ARG A 49 1.27 -11.11 -1.21
N ILE A 50 0.78 -10.13 -1.98
CA ILE A 50 0.47 -10.30 -3.40
C ILE A 50 1.75 -10.24 -4.23
N ILE A 51 1.98 -11.26 -5.06
CA ILE A 51 3.12 -11.37 -5.96
C ILE A 51 2.67 -11.89 -7.34
N ASP A 52 3.53 -11.74 -8.35
CA ASP A 52 3.24 -12.11 -9.74
C ASP A 52 1.91 -11.52 -10.25
N SER A 53 1.68 -10.24 -9.95
CA SER A 53 0.43 -9.56 -10.28
C SER A 53 0.38 -9.15 -11.75
N GLU A 54 -0.75 -9.40 -12.38
CA GLU A 54 -1.03 -9.10 -13.78
C GLU A 54 -2.41 -8.45 -13.90
N VAL A 55 -2.46 -7.31 -14.60
CA VAL A 55 -3.73 -6.73 -15.05
C VAL A 55 -4.15 -7.45 -16.34
N THR A 56 -5.20 -8.26 -16.24
CA THR A 56 -5.74 -8.98 -17.40
C THR A 56 -6.70 -8.10 -18.21
N THR A 57 -6.88 -8.42 -19.48
CA THR A 57 -7.84 -7.77 -20.40
C THR A 57 -9.31 -8.14 -20.13
N ILE A 58 -9.56 -9.03 -19.16
CA ILE A 58 -10.90 -9.50 -18.84
C ILE A 58 -11.63 -8.41 -18.04
N ALA A 59 -12.70 -7.89 -18.64
CA ALA A 59 -13.62 -6.96 -18.00
C ALA A 59 -14.43 -7.66 -16.89
N PHE A 60 -14.85 -6.88 -15.90
CA PHE A 60 -15.76 -7.32 -14.85
C PHE A 60 -16.68 -6.17 -14.44
N ASP A 61 -17.84 -6.51 -13.89
CA ASP A 61 -18.81 -5.53 -13.41
C ASP A 61 -18.65 -5.36 -11.90
N ALA A 62 -18.02 -4.24 -11.49
CA ALA A 62 -17.81 -3.94 -10.08
C ALA A 62 -19.13 -3.71 -9.32
N GLU A 63 -20.18 -3.24 -9.99
CA GLU A 63 -21.50 -2.99 -9.37
C GLU A 63 -22.21 -4.30 -9.02
N ARG A 64 -21.96 -5.37 -9.79
CA ARG A 64 -22.51 -6.72 -9.55
C ARG A 64 -22.25 -7.23 -8.12
N HIS A 65 -21.11 -6.87 -7.54
CA HIS A 65 -20.69 -7.32 -6.22
C HIS A 65 -20.92 -6.28 -5.12
N ARG A 66 -21.44 -5.10 -5.47
CA ARG A 66 -21.85 -4.08 -4.52
C ARG A 66 -23.15 -4.54 -3.84
N ARG A 67 -23.02 -5.30 -2.74
CA ARG A 67 -24.18 -5.67 -1.91
C ARG A 67 -24.85 -4.38 -1.38
N PRO A 68 -26.20 -4.33 -1.26
CA PRO A 68 -26.85 -3.31 -0.44
C PRO A 68 -26.29 -3.46 0.98
N ARG A 69 -25.62 -2.41 1.47
CA ARG A 69 -24.92 -2.40 2.76
C ARG A 69 -25.85 -2.90 3.87
N ARG A 70 -25.60 -4.10 4.44
CA ARG A 70 -26.25 -4.51 5.69
C ARG A 70 -25.44 -3.90 6.85
N ALA A 71 -26.13 -3.30 7.81
CA ALA A 71 -25.57 -2.55 8.94
C ALA A 71 -24.53 -3.27 9.82
N ARG A 72 -24.33 -4.58 9.61
CA ARG A 72 -23.39 -5.46 10.33
C ARG A 72 -22.10 -5.78 9.57
N ASP A 73 -22.04 -5.44 8.28
CA ASP A 73 -20.81 -5.51 7.45
C ASP A 73 -20.11 -4.14 7.41
N VAL A 74 -20.54 -3.20 8.26
CA VAL A 74 -19.94 -1.89 8.44
C VAL A 74 -18.64 -2.06 9.24
N VAL A 75 -17.54 -2.31 8.52
CA VAL A 75 -16.29 -1.65 8.92
C VAL A 75 -16.56 -0.16 8.72
N PRO A 76 -16.40 0.71 9.73
CA PRO A 76 -16.85 2.10 9.66
C PRO A 76 -16.36 2.78 8.37
N ASP A 77 -17.29 3.32 7.58
CA ASP A 77 -16.99 4.27 6.49
C ASP A 77 -16.32 5.56 7.01
N ASP A 78 -16.26 5.74 8.34
CA ASP A 78 -15.76 6.94 9.02
C ASP A 78 -14.23 7.00 9.11
N LEU A 79 -13.50 6.02 8.56
CA LEU A 79 -12.05 6.11 8.48
C LEU A 79 -11.67 6.94 7.25
N PRO A 80 -10.96 8.07 7.41
CA PRO A 80 -10.56 8.92 6.30
C PRO A 80 -9.80 8.08 5.27
N ALA A 81 -9.97 8.45 3.99
CA ALA A 81 -9.27 7.80 2.89
C ALA A 81 -7.77 7.73 3.21
N PRO A 82 -7.11 6.58 2.97
CA PRO A 82 -5.69 6.45 3.27
C PRO A 82 -4.90 7.49 2.49
N VAL A 83 -3.98 8.16 3.18
CA VAL A 83 -2.98 9.01 2.52
C VAL A 83 -2.00 8.07 1.83
N VAL A 84 -1.76 8.30 0.55
CA VAL A 84 -0.74 7.58 -0.23
C VAL A 84 0.37 8.56 -0.55
N ALA A 85 1.60 8.14 -0.28
CA ALA A 85 2.79 8.92 -0.58
C ALA A 85 3.71 8.14 -1.51
N VAL A 86 4.26 8.84 -2.49
CA VAL A 86 5.30 8.32 -3.38
C VAL A 86 6.59 9.05 -3.05
N VAL A 87 7.62 8.29 -2.75
CA VAL A 87 8.92 8.79 -2.28
C VAL A 87 10.01 8.09 -3.05
N GLU A 88 11.02 8.83 -3.48
CA GLU A 88 12.23 8.25 -4.06
C GLU A 88 13.34 8.28 -3.01
N VAL A 89 13.94 7.11 -2.75
CA VAL A 89 14.96 6.91 -1.71
C VAL A 89 16.27 6.51 -2.37
N GLN A 90 17.38 7.13 -1.97
CA GLN A 90 18.71 6.83 -2.49
C GLN A 90 19.29 5.57 -1.84
N ALA A 91 18.63 4.44 -2.06
CA ALA A 91 19.12 3.12 -1.68
C ALA A 91 18.48 2.02 -2.52
N PRO A 92 19.14 0.84 -2.62
CA PRO A 92 18.55 -0.32 -3.24
C PRO A 92 17.34 -0.85 -2.43
N PRO A 93 16.39 -1.56 -3.07
CA PRO A 93 15.14 -1.97 -2.42
C PRO A 93 15.32 -2.78 -1.13
N THR A 94 16.36 -3.63 -1.07
CA THR A 94 16.66 -4.46 0.10
C THR A 94 17.01 -3.63 1.33
N ARG A 95 17.75 -2.53 1.14
CA ARG A 95 18.14 -1.63 2.21
C ARG A 95 16.97 -0.75 2.67
N VAL A 96 16.20 -0.24 1.72
CA VAL A 96 14.97 0.52 2.01
C VAL A 96 13.98 -0.34 2.79
N ARG A 97 13.79 -1.62 2.40
CA ARG A 97 12.91 -2.55 3.10
C ARG A 97 13.36 -2.79 4.54
N ALA A 98 14.67 -2.89 4.81
CA ALA A 98 15.20 -3.12 6.14
C ALA A 98 15.00 -1.93 7.10
N GLY A 99 14.87 -0.71 6.56
CA GLY A 99 14.64 0.51 7.35
C GLY A 99 13.17 0.84 7.59
N LEU A 100 12.25 0.19 6.86
CA LEU A 100 10.81 0.40 7.02
C LEU A 100 10.18 -0.75 7.83
N PRO A 101 9.09 -0.50 8.58
CA PRO A 101 8.34 -1.57 9.21
C PRO A 101 7.84 -2.59 8.18
N ASP A 102 7.74 -3.86 8.60
CA ASP A 102 7.25 -4.92 7.73
C ASP A 102 5.85 -4.60 7.18
N GLY A 103 5.68 -4.86 5.88
CA GLY A 103 4.44 -4.57 5.19
C GLY A 103 4.16 -3.08 4.92
N VAL A 104 5.13 -2.18 5.14
CA VAL A 104 4.97 -0.78 4.76
C VAL A 104 5.22 -0.63 3.26
N GLY A 105 4.13 -0.62 2.51
CA GLY A 105 4.11 -0.15 1.12
C GLY A 105 4.82 -1.03 0.09
N PHE A 106 4.84 -0.51 -1.13
CA PHE A 106 5.46 -1.12 -2.30
C PHE A 106 6.81 -0.45 -2.58
N ILE A 107 7.84 -1.24 -2.88
CA ILE A 107 9.19 -0.74 -3.18
C ILE A 107 9.57 -1.26 -4.56
N GLU A 108 9.84 -0.35 -5.47
CA GLU A 108 10.28 -0.62 -6.83
C GLU A 108 11.71 -0.13 -7.02
N PRO A 109 12.62 -0.92 -7.59
CA PRO A 109 13.94 -0.43 -7.96
C PRO A 109 13.81 0.67 -9.03
N LEU A 110 14.60 1.73 -8.88
CA LEU A 110 14.86 2.70 -9.93
C LEU A 110 16.31 2.54 -10.43
N ASP A 111 16.63 3.23 -11.52
CA ASP A 111 17.99 3.30 -12.03
C ASP A 111 18.93 3.95 -11.00
N SER A 112 20.24 3.67 -11.13
CA SER A 112 21.30 4.36 -10.37
C SER A 112 21.27 4.17 -8.84
N GLY A 113 20.72 3.06 -8.34
CA GLY A 113 20.74 2.73 -6.90
C GLY A 113 19.68 3.45 -6.08
N TRP A 114 18.65 3.99 -6.74
CA TRP A 114 17.47 4.55 -6.11
C TRP A 114 16.35 3.52 -6.03
N SER A 115 15.37 3.75 -5.16
CA SER A 115 14.12 3.00 -5.12
C SER A 115 12.94 3.97 -5.03
N ARG A 116 11.86 3.66 -5.75
CA ARG A 116 10.56 4.29 -5.55
C ARG A 116 9.80 3.53 -4.48
N VAL A 117 9.29 4.25 -3.50
CA VAL A 117 8.54 3.71 -2.38
C VAL A 117 7.16 4.33 -2.40
N MET A 118 6.13 3.49 -2.52
CA MET A 118 4.75 3.89 -2.35
C MET A 118 4.29 3.46 -0.95
N ILE A 119 4.17 4.43 -0.04
CA ILE A 119 3.78 4.22 1.36
C ILE A 119 2.33 4.68 1.54
N SER A 120 1.62 4.07 2.48
CA SER A 120 0.36 4.65 2.96
C SER A 120 0.25 4.70 4.45
N GLY A 121 -0.64 5.58 4.88
CA GLY A 121 -0.98 5.72 6.27
C GLY A 121 -2.35 6.34 6.43
N THR A 122 -2.78 6.42 7.68
CA THR A 122 -4.01 7.11 8.08
C THR A 122 -3.85 8.64 8.10
N SER A 123 -2.62 9.15 7.97
CA SER A 123 -2.30 10.59 7.90
C SER A 123 -0.88 10.82 7.35
N THR A 124 -0.61 12.02 6.84
CA THR A 124 0.74 12.46 6.43
C THR A 124 1.73 12.42 7.60
N THR A 125 1.33 12.83 8.80
CA THR A 125 2.16 12.76 10.01
C THR A 125 2.66 11.34 10.32
N ARG A 126 1.80 10.33 10.14
CA ARG A 126 2.19 8.94 10.37
C ARG A 126 3.22 8.47 9.34
N ILE A 127 3.02 8.84 8.07
CA ILE A 127 3.97 8.53 6.99
C ILE A 127 5.31 9.26 7.23
N ALA A 128 5.28 10.54 7.60
CA ALA A 128 6.48 11.32 7.91
C ALA A 128 7.33 10.64 9.00
N ARG A 129 6.70 10.17 10.09
CA ARG A 129 7.41 9.44 11.15
C ARG A 129 8.05 8.13 10.67
N GLN A 130 7.41 7.41 9.75
CA GLN A 130 8.00 6.20 9.16
C GLN A 130 9.19 6.54 8.27
N LEU A 131 9.09 7.60 7.46
CA LEU A 131 10.18 8.05 6.59
C LEU A 131 11.40 8.51 7.38
N LEU A 132 11.21 9.13 8.56
CA LEU A 132 12.31 9.54 9.44
C LEU A 132 13.10 8.37 10.04
N LEU A 133 12.62 7.13 9.91
CA LEU A 133 13.39 5.93 10.29
C LEU A 133 14.43 5.55 9.24
N LEU A 134 14.31 6.06 8.01
CA LEU A 134 15.27 5.83 6.95
C LEU A 134 16.50 6.72 7.17
N PRO A 135 17.71 6.15 7.32
CA PRO A 135 18.94 6.94 7.38
C PRO A 135 19.35 7.50 6.00
N GLU A 136 18.69 7.08 4.93
CA GLU A 136 19.00 7.48 3.56
C GLU A 136 18.35 8.82 3.17
N VAL A 137 18.96 9.48 2.18
CA VAL A 137 18.36 10.63 1.52
C VAL A 137 17.13 10.20 0.75
N PHE A 138 16.04 10.95 0.90
CA PHE A 138 14.81 10.70 0.17
C PHE A 138 14.16 12.00 -0.31
N THR A 139 13.37 11.90 -1.37
CA THR A 139 12.58 12.98 -1.95
C THR A 139 11.11 12.56 -2.02
N VAL A 140 10.22 13.37 -1.44
CA VAL A 140 8.78 13.14 -1.54
C VAL A 140 8.27 13.69 -2.87
N ILE A 141 7.78 12.80 -3.73
CA ILE A 141 7.18 13.15 -5.02
C ILE A 141 5.77 13.67 -4.79
N GLU A 142 4.98 12.94 -3.99
CA GLU A 142 3.62 13.30 -3.57
C GLU A 142 3.29 12.64 -2.22
N PRO A 143 2.34 13.16 -1.43
CA PRO A 143 1.59 14.39 -1.66
C PRO A 143 2.35 15.65 -1.15
N GLU A 144 1.94 16.86 -1.58
CA GLU A 144 2.55 18.12 -1.13
C GLU A 144 2.45 18.28 0.39
N GLU A 145 1.33 17.88 0.96
CA GLU A 145 1.04 17.94 2.38
C GLU A 145 2.08 17.18 3.21
N LEU A 146 2.65 16.10 2.65
CA LEU A 146 3.74 15.38 3.31
C LEU A 146 5.06 16.15 3.27
N ARG A 147 5.33 16.90 2.19
CA ARG A 147 6.51 17.80 2.11
C ARG A 147 6.41 18.91 3.14
N VAL A 148 5.23 19.51 3.28
CA VAL A 148 4.97 20.55 4.29
C VAL A 148 5.21 20.00 5.69
N GLU A 149 4.65 18.83 6.01
CA GLU A 149 4.82 18.18 7.31
C GLU A 149 6.30 17.91 7.64
N LEU A 150 7.06 17.36 6.67
CA LEU A 150 8.48 17.06 6.86
C LEU A 150 9.35 18.32 7.01
N ARG A 151 9.01 19.41 6.30
CA ARG A 151 9.69 20.71 6.48
C ARG A 151 9.46 21.26 7.89
N ALA A 152 8.22 21.23 8.38
CA ALA A 152 7.92 21.66 9.74
C ALA A 152 8.68 20.84 10.80
N ILE A 153 8.80 19.53 10.60
CA ILE A 153 9.61 18.68 11.49
C ILE A 153 11.10 19.05 11.40
N ALA A 154 11.61 19.27 10.18
CA ALA A 154 13.01 19.65 9.97
C ALA A 154 13.35 21.00 10.63
N GLU A 155 12.45 21.98 10.56
CA GLU A 155 12.61 23.28 11.23
C GLU A 155 12.78 23.11 12.75
N VAL A 156 11.90 22.32 13.38
CA VAL A 156 11.98 22.02 14.83
C VAL A 156 13.27 21.29 15.19
N LEU A 157 13.70 20.32 14.40
CA LEU A 157 14.91 19.53 14.67
C LEU A 157 16.20 20.32 14.42
N ALA A 158 16.19 21.26 13.47
CA ALA A 158 17.33 22.12 13.17
C ALA A 158 17.52 23.25 14.19
N GLY A 159 16.57 23.44 15.12
CA GLY A 159 16.67 24.43 16.18
C GLY A 159 16.61 25.89 15.69
N VAL A 160 15.89 26.14 14.60
CA VAL A 160 15.57 27.49 14.11
C VAL A 160 14.26 27.98 14.72
#